data_AF-A0A8T6MB53-F1
#
_entry.id   AF-A0A8T6MB53-F1
#
_cell.length_a   1.000
_cell.length_b   1.000
_cell.length_c   1.000
_cell.angle_alpha   90.00
_cell.angle_beta   90.00
_cell.angle_gamma   90.00
#
_symmetry.space_group_name_H-M   'P 1'
#
loop_
_entity.id
_entity.type
_entity.pdbx_description
1 polymer ?
#
loop_
_entity_poly.entity_id
_entity_poly.type
_entity_poly.pdbx_seq_one_letter_code
_entity_poly.pdbx_strand_id
1 'polypeptide(L)'
;MVVGDIFYKTFFEPQKVQEKKQIAVIVDGPNMLQQGGVDLKQIIDTAKTYGTIRLAKAMLNQFSSEKLIEAVSNNGFELVLSVGDVDVALTVDFMEILFNPEITHIILVTRDADFVPVIMRAKSYKKRIILFTKKNVVVGRALLNAVDEVVYL
;
A
#
# COMPACT_ATOMS: atom_id res chain seq x y z
N MET A 1 42.34 11.64 -27.18
CA MET A 1 41.56 11.63 -25.92
C MET A 1 41.86 12.94 -25.22
N VAL A 2 40.93 13.89 -25.28
CA VAL A 2 41.17 15.28 -24.84
C VAL A 2 40.95 15.34 -23.33
N VAL A 3 41.87 15.98 -22.61
CA VAL A 3 41.87 16.10 -21.13
C VAL A 3 40.55 16.63 -20.56
N GLY A 4 39.78 17.37 -21.36
CA GLY A 4 38.43 17.86 -21.00
C GLY A 4 37.35 16.77 -20.85
N ASP A 5 37.42 15.67 -21.60
CA ASP A 5 36.41 14.59 -21.55
C ASP A 5 36.48 13.81 -20.22
N ILE A 6 37.69 13.67 -19.68
CA ILE A 6 37.95 13.00 -18.40
C ILE A 6 37.49 13.90 -17.23
N PHE A 7 37.73 15.22 -17.35
CA PHE A 7 37.25 16.19 -16.37
C PHE A 7 35.72 16.23 -16.29
N TYR A 8 35.00 16.16 -17.42
CA TYR A 8 33.53 16.22 -17.41
C TYR A 8 32.89 14.97 -16.78
N LYS A 9 33.40 13.78 -17.12
CA LYS A 9 32.91 12.50 -16.55
C LYS A 9 33.12 12.37 -15.04
N THR A 10 34.21 12.94 -14.51
CA THR A 10 34.56 12.77 -13.09
C THR A 10 33.72 13.67 -12.17
N PHE A 11 33.22 14.81 -12.66
CA PHE A 11 32.51 15.80 -11.85
C PHE A 11 31.00 15.91 -12.13
N PHE A 12 30.52 15.45 -13.29
CA PHE A 12 29.13 15.59 -13.73
C PHE A 12 28.52 14.29 -14.25
N GLU A 13 28.72 13.17 -13.56
CA GLU A 13 27.73 12.09 -13.66
C GLU A 13 26.51 12.52 -12.84
N PRO A 14 25.35 12.84 -13.47
CA PRO A 14 24.14 13.03 -12.71
C PRO A 14 23.88 11.71 -11.98
N GLN A 15 23.98 11.74 -10.64
CA GLN A 15 23.46 10.65 -9.84
C GLN A 15 22.03 10.42 -10.32
N LYS A 16 21.74 9.23 -10.85
CA LYS A 16 20.36 8.82 -11.11
C LYS A 16 19.63 8.96 -9.78
N VAL A 17 18.91 10.06 -9.61
CA VAL A 17 17.94 10.21 -8.53
C VAL A 17 16.99 9.06 -8.76
N GLN A 18 17.08 8.02 -7.92
CA GLN A 18 16.07 6.97 -7.96
C GLN A 18 14.76 7.67 -7.66
N GLU A 19 13.92 7.77 -8.69
CA GLU A 19 12.62 8.38 -8.57
C GLU A 19 11.90 7.66 -7.43
N LYS A 20 11.58 8.40 -6.36
CA LYS A 20 10.93 7.81 -5.19
C LYS A 20 9.68 7.10 -5.68
N LYS A 21 9.49 5.84 -5.27
CA LYS A 21 8.29 5.08 -5.60
C LYS A 21 7.07 5.87 -5.14
N GLN A 22 6.02 5.86 -5.95
CA GLN A 22 4.78 6.57 -5.70
C GLN A 22 3.77 5.56 -5.19
N ILE A 23 3.36 5.73 -3.94
CA ILE A 23 2.74 4.65 -3.17
C ILE A 23 1.30 4.98 -2.85
N ALA A 24 0.44 4.00 -3.10
CA ALA A 24 -0.87 3.91 -2.51
C ALA A 24 -0.86 2.94 -1.34
N VAL A 25 -1.50 3.31 -0.24
CA VAL A 25 -1.78 2.40 0.88
C VAL A 25 -3.28 2.20 0.96
N ILE A 26 -3.75 0.96 0.98
CA ILE A 26 -5.16 0.64 1.18
C ILE A 26 -5.30 -0.42 2.27
N VAL A 27 -6.10 -0.11 3.28
CA VAL A 27 -6.26 -0.93 4.49
C VAL A 27 -7.63 -1.56 4.55
N ASP A 28 -7.66 -2.87 4.68
CA ASP A 28 -8.82 -3.66 5.07
C ASP A 28 -9.06 -3.51 6.57
N GLY A 29 -9.86 -2.53 6.95
CA GLY A 29 -10.10 -2.19 8.35
C GLY A 29 -10.71 -3.31 9.19
N PRO A 30 -11.80 -3.98 8.75
CA PRO A 30 -12.40 -5.07 9.52
C PRO A 30 -11.42 -6.19 9.86
N ASN A 31 -10.55 -6.56 8.91
CA ASN A 31 -9.59 -7.64 9.16
C ASN A 31 -8.32 -7.18 9.89
N MET A 32 -7.90 -5.93 9.70
CA MET A 32 -6.57 -5.49 10.13
C MET A 32 -6.57 -4.53 11.32
N LEU A 33 -7.66 -3.82 11.60
CA LEU A 33 -7.72 -2.75 12.62
C LEU A 33 -8.62 -3.07 13.81
N GLN A 34 -9.12 -4.31 13.89
CA GLN A 34 -9.85 -4.81 15.07
C GLN A 34 -8.98 -4.88 16.32
N GLN A 35 -9.54 -5.28 17.46
CA GLN A 35 -8.80 -5.39 18.72
C GLN A 35 -7.56 -6.30 18.56
N GLY A 36 -6.39 -5.77 18.90
CA GLY A 36 -5.11 -6.45 18.70
C GLY A 36 -4.68 -6.53 17.23
N GLY A 37 -5.27 -5.74 16.34
CA GLY A 37 -4.87 -5.59 14.94
C GLY A 37 -3.53 -4.89 14.78
N VAL A 38 -3.23 -4.49 13.56
CA VAL A 38 -2.05 -3.73 13.19
C VAL A 38 -2.23 -2.26 13.57
N ASP A 39 -1.15 -1.65 14.03
CA ASP A 39 -1.13 -0.22 14.35
C ASP A 39 -1.04 0.65 13.07
N LEU A 40 -1.93 1.64 12.95
CA LEU A 40 -2.01 2.55 11.80
C LEU A 40 -0.72 3.35 11.58
N LYS A 41 -0.07 3.77 12.67
CA LYS A 41 1.19 4.50 12.59
C LYS A 41 2.30 3.59 12.08
N GLN A 42 2.34 2.34 12.55
CA GLN A 42 3.28 1.33 12.05
C GLN A 42 3.12 1.07 10.55
N ILE A 43 1.87 1.01 10.04
CA ILE A 43 1.60 0.89 8.59
C ILE A 43 2.24 2.06 7.84
N ILE A 44 1.95 3.31 8.24
CA ILE A 44 2.43 4.52 7.56
C ILE A 44 3.95 4.64 7.63
N ASP A 45 4.55 4.41 8.80
CA ASP A 45 6.00 4.53 8.98
C ASP A 45 6.74 3.47 8.16
N THR A 46 6.21 2.25 8.09
CA THR A 46 6.76 1.20 7.23
C THR A 46 6.57 1.54 5.75
N ALA A 47 5.40 2.03 5.35
CA ALA A 47 5.12 2.44 3.96
C ALA A 47 6.06 3.56 3.47
N LYS A 48 6.41 4.53 4.32
CA LYS A 48 7.36 5.61 4.00
C LYS A 48 8.75 5.10 3.62
N THR A 49 9.16 3.92 4.10
CA THR A 49 10.46 3.31 3.73
C THR A 49 10.51 2.88 2.26
N TYR A 50 9.35 2.63 1.65
CA TYR A 50 9.27 2.25 0.24
C TYR A 50 9.29 3.46 -0.69
N GLY A 51 8.83 4.64 -0.27
CA GLY A 51 8.68 5.79 -1.15
C GLY A 51 7.72 6.87 -0.65
N THR A 52 7.25 7.69 -1.57
CA THR A 52 6.32 8.79 -1.28
C THR A 52 4.89 8.27 -1.30
N ILE A 53 4.22 8.33 -0.15
CA ILE A 53 2.79 8.02 -0.03
C ILE A 53 2.01 9.14 -0.71
N ARG A 54 1.28 8.81 -1.78
CA ARG A 54 0.40 9.73 -2.51
C ARG A 54 -1.03 9.69 -2.03
N LEU A 55 -1.45 8.51 -1.59
CA LEU A 55 -2.77 8.28 -1.02
C LEU A 55 -2.67 7.14 0.00
N ALA A 56 -3.44 7.28 1.08
CA ALA A 56 -3.57 6.28 2.11
C ALA A 56 -5.05 6.22 2.46
N LYS A 57 -5.70 5.08 2.23
CA LYS A 57 -7.12 4.90 2.53
C LYS A 57 -7.33 3.75 3.51
N ALA A 58 -8.29 3.89 4.42
CA ALA A 58 -8.71 2.81 5.31
C ALA A 58 -10.20 2.56 5.19
N MET A 59 -10.54 1.32 4.84
CA MET A 59 -11.93 0.90 4.64
C MET A 59 -12.49 0.46 5.97
N LEU A 60 -13.56 1.11 6.45
CA LEU A 60 -14.23 0.78 7.69
C LEU A 60 -15.70 0.43 7.43
N ASN A 61 -16.26 -0.39 8.30
CA ASN A 61 -17.71 -0.58 8.35
C ASN A 61 -18.36 0.69 8.93
N GLN A 62 -19.55 1.08 8.45
CA GLN A 62 -20.32 2.22 8.98
C GLN A 62 -20.59 2.18 10.50
N PHE A 63 -20.57 0.98 11.11
CA PHE A 63 -20.76 0.79 12.55
C PHE A 63 -19.43 0.81 13.35
N SER A 64 -18.32 1.18 12.71
CA SER A 64 -17.02 1.30 13.38
C SER A 64 -17.06 2.35 14.47
N SER A 65 -16.31 2.11 15.55
CA SER A 65 -16.29 3.02 16.70
C SER A 65 -15.72 4.39 16.32
N GLU A 66 -16.24 5.45 16.96
CA GLU A 66 -15.74 6.82 16.78
C GLU A 66 -14.23 6.90 17.03
N LYS A 67 -13.72 6.20 18.05
CA LYS A 67 -12.29 6.13 18.35
C LYS A 67 -11.47 5.56 17.19
N LEU A 68 -11.97 4.56 16.47
CA LEU A 68 -11.27 4.01 15.32
C LEU A 68 -11.31 4.97 14.13
N ILE A 69 -12.45 5.63 13.90
CA ILE A 69 -12.62 6.68 12.89
C ILE A 69 -11.64 7.84 13.13
N GLU A 70 -11.51 8.30 14.38
CA GLU A 70 -10.54 9.31 14.78
C GLU A 70 -9.11 8.82 14.59
N ALA A 71 -8.80 7.58 14.96
CA ALA A 71 -7.46 7.01 14.79
C ALA A 71 -7.03 6.95 13.32
N VAL A 72 -7.93 6.56 12.42
CA VAL A 72 -7.71 6.58 10.96
C VAL A 72 -7.38 8.00 10.49
N SER A 73 -8.21 8.97 10.86
CA SER A 73 -8.05 10.37 10.46
C SER A 73 -6.75 10.98 11.00
N ASN A 74 -6.43 10.74 12.28
CA ASN A 74 -5.24 11.26 12.94
C ASN A 74 -3.92 10.68 12.40
N ASN A 75 -3.98 9.50 11.76
CA ASN A 75 -2.82 8.90 11.07
C ASN A 75 -2.73 9.29 9.59
N GLY A 76 -3.58 10.20 9.12
CA GLY A 76 -3.53 10.74 7.76
C GLY A 76 -4.09 9.81 6.69
N PHE A 77 -4.97 8.88 7.08
CA PHE A 77 -5.73 8.07 6.13
C PHE A 77 -7.01 8.80 5.74
N GLU A 78 -7.35 8.73 4.46
CA GLU A 78 -8.70 8.95 3.98
C GLU A 78 -9.60 7.82 4.51
N LEU A 79 -10.65 8.20 5.22
CA LEU A 79 -11.63 7.27 5.74
C LEU A 79 -12.69 6.95 4.68
N VAL A 80 -12.85 5.66 4.38
CA VAL A 80 -13.93 5.16 3.52
C VAL A 80 -14.88 4.33 4.36
N LEU A 81 -16.10 4.83 4.59
CA LEU A 81 -17.15 4.11 5.32
C LEU A 81 -18.02 3.34 4.31
N SER A 82 -18.06 2.01 4.43
CA SER A 82 -18.98 1.19 3.65
C SER A 82 -20.25 0.88 4.45
N VAL A 83 -21.39 1.12 3.81
CA VAL A 83 -22.73 0.69 4.28
C VAL A 83 -22.96 -0.79 3.97
N GLY A 84 -22.28 -1.31 2.94
CA GLY A 84 -22.38 -2.69 2.48
C GLY A 84 -21.12 -3.50 2.80
N ASP A 85 -20.82 -4.45 1.94
CA ASP A 85 -19.60 -5.25 2.04
C ASP A 85 -18.36 -4.34 1.91
N VAL A 86 -17.48 -4.43 2.92
CA VAL A 86 -16.25 -3.63 2.96
C VAL A 86 -15.25 -4.13 1.92
N ASP A 87 -15.24 -5.42 1.60
CA ASP A 87 -14.30 -6.02 0.64
C ASP A 87 -14.64 -5.58 -0.78
N VAL A 88 -15.93 -5.41 -1.08
CA VAL A 88 -16.39 -4.83 -2.35
C VAL A 88 -15.98 -3.36 -2.45
N ALA A 89 -16.20 -2.56 -1.41
CA ALA A 89 -15.79 -1.16 -1.39
C ALA A 89 -14.26 -1.02 -1.56
N LEU A 90 -13.49 -1.83 -0.83
CA LEU A 90 -12.03 -1.90 -0.95
C LEU A 90 -11.62 -2.22 -2.38
N THR A 91 -12.24 -3.23 -3.00
CA THR A 91 -11.91 -3.63 -4.37
C THR A 91 -12.21 -2.52 -5.38
N VAL A 92 -13.30 -1.78 -5.21
CA VAL A 92 -13.64 -0.63 -6.08
C VAL A 92 -12.61 0.49 -5.93
N ASP A 93 -12.29 0.90 -4.70
CA ASP A 93 -11.25 1.90 -4.43
C ASP A 93 -9.87 1.44 -4.94
N PHE A 94 -9.54 0.15 -4.77
CA PHE A 94 -8.32 -0.43 -5.31
C PHE A 94 -8.25 -0.28 -6.83
N MET A 95 -9.35 -0.50 -7.54
CA MET A 95 -9.40 -0.35 -8.99
C MET A 95 -9.22 1.12 -9.42
N GLU A 96 -9.74 2.09 -8.66
CA GLU A 96 -9.47 3.51 -8.90
C GLU A 96 -7.97 3.83 -8.76
N ILE A 97 -7.35 3.34 -7.68
CA ILE A 97 -5.90 3.46 -7.44
C ILE A 97 -5.09 2.83 -8.57
N LEU A 98 -5.51 1.65 -9.04
CA LEU A 98 -4.85 0.91 -10.10
C LEU A 98 -4.75 1.73 -11.39
N PHE A 99 -5.79 2.48 -11.73
CA PHE A 99 -5.80 3.29 -12.95
C PHE A 99 -5.12 4.66 -12.80
N ASN A 100 -4.70 5.04 -11.59
CA ASN A 100 -3.91 6.24 -11.41
C ASN A 100 -2.50 6.03 -12.01
N PRO A 101 -2.09 6.80 -13.04
CA PRO A 101 -0.79 6.60 -13.72
C PRO A 101 0.40 6.94 -12.83
N GLU A 102 0.22 7.82 -11.83
CA GLU A 102 1.28 8.26 -10.93
C GLU A 102 1.65 7.17 -9.92
N ILE A 103 0.73 6.28 -9.56
CA ILE A 103 0.97 5.23 -8.57
C ILE A 103 1.79 4.11 -9.20
N THR A 104 2.93 3.75 -8.62
CA THR A 104 3.74 2.62 -9.10
C THR A 104 3.65 1.40 -8.20
N HIS A 105 3.34 1.62 -6.91
CA HIS A 105 3.29 0.58 -5.89
C HIS A 105 1.98 0.70 -5.10
N ILE A 106 1.36 -0.44 -4.83
CA ILE A 106 0.18 -0.52 -3.97
C ILE A 106 0.54 -1.40 -2.78
N ILE A 107 0.47 -0.81 -1.60
CA ILE A 107 0.55 -1.52 -0.32
C ILE A 107 -0.88 -1.89 0.06
N LEU A 108 -1.17 -3.18 0.00
CA LEU A 108 -2.44 -3.76 0.43
C LEU A 108 -2.25 -4.30 1.85
N VAL A 109 -3.01 -3.76 2.81
CA VAL A 109 -2.96 -4.22 4.20
C VAL A 109 -4.17 -5.11 4.44
N THR A 110 -3.95 -6.43 4.40
CA THR A 110 -5.00 -7.44 4.61
C THR A 110 -4.40 -8.79 5.01
N ARG A 111 -5.27 -9.74 5.31
CA ARG A 111 -4.98 -11.17 5.42
C ARG A 111 -5.89 -12.01 4.51
N ASP A 112 -6.80 -11.37 3.78
CA ASP A 112 -7.84 -12.03 3.02
C ASP A 112 -7.37 -12.43 1.61
N ALA A 113 -7.57 -13.70 1.27
CA ALA A 113 -7.20 -14.24 -0.03
C ALA A 113 -8.22 -13.88 -1.12
N ASP A 114 -9.39 -13.36 -0.76
CA ASP A 114 -10.41 -12.94 -1.72
C ASP A 114 -9.97 -11.75 -2.57
N PHE A 115 -8.91 -11.03 -2.16
CA PHE A 115 -8.27 -9.98 -2.97
C PHE A 115 -7.29 -10.51 -4.04
N VAL A 116 -7.00 -11.81 -4.12
CA VAL A 116 -6.12 -12.37 -5.16
C VAL A 116 -6.51 -11.96 -6.59
N PRO A 117 -7.81 -11.96 -6.99
CA PRO A 117 -8.21 -11.53 -8.33
C PRO A 117 -7.84 -10.08 -8.64
N VAL A 118 -8.01 -9.14 -7.70
CA VAL A 118 -7.67 -7.73 -7.91
C VAL A 118 -6.15 -7.52 -7.93
N ILE A 119 -5.40 -8.28 -7.13
CA ILE A 119 -3.93 -8.30 -7.17
C ILE A 119 -3.43 -8.77 -8.54
N MET A 120 -3.99 -9.87 -9.07
CA MET A 120 -3.63 -10.38 -10.40
C MET A 120 -3.93 -9.35 -11.49
N ARG A 121 -5.08 -8.67 -11.40
CA ARG A 121 -5.42 -7.55 -12.30
C ARG A 121 -4.37 -6.45 -12.18
N ALA A 122 -3.97 -6.06 -10.97
CA ALA A 122 -2.99 -5.01 -10.75
C ALA A 122 -1.63 -5.30 -11.41
N LYS A 123 -1.18 -6.56 -11.30
CA LYS A 123 0.08 -7.02 -11.92
C LYS A 123 0.04 -6.93 -13.44
N SER A 124 -1.12 -7.16 -14.06
CA SER A 124 -1.28 -7.00 -15.52
C SER A 124 -1.06 -5.54 -15.99
N TYR A 125 -1.23 -4.56 -15.10
CA TYR A 125 -0.93 -3.14 -15.34
C TYR A 125 0.44 -2.71 -14.79
N LYS A 126 1.32 -3.66 -14.48
CA LYS A 126 2.69 -3.40 -14.00
C LYS A 126 2.75 -2.59 -12.69
N LYS A 127 1.69 -2.59 -11.88
CA LYS A 127 1.76 -2.09 -10.50
C LYS A 127 2.43 -3.16 -9.64
N ARG A 128 3.37 -2.76 -8.78
CA ARG A 128 4.00 -3.66 -7.81
C ARG A 128 3.15 -3.73 -6.55
N ILE A 129 2.84 -4.93 -6.07
CA ILE A 129 1.96 -5.16 -4.93
C ILE A 129 2.77 -5.65 -3.74
N ILE A 130 2.64 -4.93 -2.62
CA ILE A 130 3.28 -5.28 -1.35
C ILE A 130 2.17 -5.60 -0.35
N LEU A 131 2.19 -6.80 0.21
CA LEU A 131 1.26 -7.19 1.27
C LEU A 131 1.83 -6.76 2.62
N PHE A 132 1.09 -5.93 3.36
CA PHE A 132 1.33 -5.73 4.78
C PHE A 132 0.34 -6.58 5.56
N THR A 133 0.84 -7.40 6.47
CA THR A 133 0.00 -8.27 7.29
C THR A 133 0.54 -8.40 8.71
N LYS A 134 -0.23 -8.96 9.62
CA LYS A 134 0.13 -9.04 11.03
C LYS A 134 1.03 -10.25 11.31
N LYS A 135 2.03 -10.10 12.18
CA LYS A 135 2.77 -11.25 12.73
C LYS A 135 1.85 -12.26 13.43
N ASN A 136 2.27 -13.53 13.40
CA ASN A 136 1.59 -14.64 14.09
C ASN A 136 0.12 -14.86 13.67
N VAL A 137 -0.24 -14.46 12.45
CA VAL A 137 -1.53 -14.78 11.82
C VAL A 137 -1.28 -15.71 10.64
N VAL A 138 -2.14 -16.71 10.46
CA VAL A 138 -2.10 -17.57 9.28
C VAL A 138 -2.62 -16.78 8.09
N VAL A 139 -1.78 -16.65 7.06
CA VAL A 139 -2.13 -16.02 5.79
C VAL A 139 -2.23 -17.09 4.71
N GLY A 140 -3.28 -17.03 3.90
CA GLY A 140 -3.51 -18.00 2.83
C GLY A 140 -2.36 -18.02 1.82
N ARG A 141 -1.91 -19.22 1.42
CA ARG A 141 -0.82 -19.38 0.43
C ARG A 141 -1.11 -18.70 -0.90
N ALA A 142 -2.36 -18.69 -1.34
CA ALA A 142 -2.77 -18.01 -2.57
C ALA A 142 -2.46 -16.51 -2.54
N LEU A 143 -2.74 -15.84 -1.41
CA LEU A 143 -2.42 -14.42 -1.22
C LEU A 143 -0.91 -14.18 -1.23
N LEU A 144 -0.15 -14.99 -0.48
CA LEU A 144 1.31 -14.88 -0.42
C LEU A 144 1.97 -15.06 -1.79
N ASN A 145 1.46 -15.98 -2.61
CA ASN A 145 1.98 -16.25 -3.95
C ASN A 145 1.58 -15.19 -4.98
N ALA A 146 0.49 -14.44 -4.74
CA ALA A 146 -0.01 -13.45 -5.67
C ALA A 146 0.79 -12.14 -5.64
N VAL A 147 1.26 -11.72 -4.45
CA VAL A 147 1.96 -10.46 -4.24
C VAL A 147 3.45 -10.51 -4.61
N ASP A 148 4.08 -9.35 -4.74
CA ASP A 148 5.51 -9.26 -5.09
C ASP A 148 6.42 -9.21 -3.86
N GLU A 149 5.86 -8.84 -2.71
CA GLU A 149 6.59 -8.71 -1.45
C GLU A 149 5.61 -8.84 -0.27
N VAL A 150 6.07 -9.40 0.84
CA VAL A 150 5.28 -9.56 2.08
C VAL A 150 6.04 -8.95 3.24
N VAL A 151 5.34 -8.12 4.02
CA VAL A 151 5.87 -7.48 5.23
C VAL A 151 4.98 -7.83 6.40
N TYR A 152 5.60 -8.38 7.44
CA TYR A 152 4.92 -8.69 8.70
C TYR A 152 5.13 -7.56 9.70
N LEU A 153 4.03 -6.92 10.09
CA LEU A 153 3.98 -5.83 11.06
C LEU A 153 3.88 -6.39 12.48
#